data_AF-A0A6N7YIG3-F1
#
_entry.id   AF-A0A6N7YIG3-F1
#
_cell.length_a   1.000
_cell.length_b   1.000
_cell.length_c   1.000
_cell.angle_alpha   90.00
_cell.angle_beta   90.00
_cell.angle_gamma   90.00
#
_symmetry.space_group_name_H-M   'P 1'
#
loop_
_entity.id
_entity.type
_entity.pdbx_description
1 polymer ?
#
loop_
_entity_poly.entity_id
_entity_poly.type
_entity_poly.pdbx_seq_one_letter_code
_entity_poly.pdbx_strand_id
1 'polypeptide(L)'
;MHTSVRTVIVGGSVLAALAIGVPAASAQTTAPPPPSYGQVTLSPEESQQLCADRLPRLIDRKNKLIARINGDANTKGSVAWLRARADKQRAAGHAKIADQLTQRADRRAGRVDDLKSIEDRLTKFKDSHCVAK
;
A
#
# COMPACT_ATOMS: atom_id res chain seq x y z
N MET A 1 -24.05 -1.63 -28.75
CA MET A 1 -23.41 -1.19 -30.01
C MET A 1 -21.93 -0.97 -29.68
N HIS A 2 -21.10 -2.00 -29.83
CA HIS A 2 -20.16 -2.17 -30.96
C HIS A 2 -19.31 -0.90 -31.15
N THR A 3 -17.99 -0.91 -30.98
CA THR A 3 -17.06 -1.85 -31.63
C THR A 3 -15.74 -2.03 -30.87
N SER A 4 -15.29 -3.28 -30.84
CA SER A 4 -13.93 -3.70 -30.53
C SER A 4 -12.94 -3.29 -31.62
N VAL A 5 -11.69 -3.03 -31.27
CA VAL A 5 -10.56 -3.12 -32.21
C VAL A 5 -9.70 -4.31 -31.80
N ARG A 6 -9.80 -5.37 -32.59
CA ARG A 6 -8.86 -6.49 -32.64
C ARG A 6 -7.77 -6.12 -33.64
N THR A 7 -6.51 -6.27 -33.26
CA THR A 7 -5.42 -6.30 -34.24
C THR A 7 -4.69 -7.63 -34.08
N VAL A 8 -4.95 -8.51 -35.04
CA VAL A 8 -4.24 -9.75 -35.32
C VAL A 8 -3.15 -9.41 -36.33
N ILE A 9 -1.89 -9.80 -36.06
CA ILE A 9 -0.90 -9.99 -37.13
C ILE A 9 -0.39 -11.42 -37.00
N VAL A 10 -0.76 -12.20 -38.00
CA VAL A 10 -0.36 -13.59 -38.26
C VAL A 10 0.94 -13.58 -39.08
N GLY A 11 1.89 -14.41 -38.65
CA GLY A 11 2.64 -15.31 -39.53
C GLY A 11 3.54 -14.71 -40.60
N GLY A 12 4.84 -14.69 -40.30
CA GLY A 12 5.92 -14.70 -41.30
C GLY A 12 7.05 -15.57 -40.77
N SER A 13 7.00 -16.88 -41.05
CA SER A 13 8.05 -17.84 -40.72
C SER A 13 9.23 -17.70 -41.69
N VAL A 14 10.40 -17.32 -41.19
CA VAL A 14 11.70 -17.62 -41.80
C VAL A 14 12.62 -18.19 -40.72
N LEU A 15 12.99 -19.45 -40.89
CA LEU A 15 14.05 -20.13 -40.16
C LEU A 15 15.40 -19.57 -40.59
N ALA A 16 16.16 -18.99 -39.65
CA ALA A 16 17.61 -18.93 -39.73
C ALA A 16 18.17 -18.86 -38.30
N ALA A 17 18.79 -19.96 -37.89
CA ALA A 17 19.53 -20.07 -36.65
C ALA A 17 20.71 -19.11 -36.66
N LEU A 18 20.99 -18.46 -35.52
CA LEU A 18 22.33 -18.09 -35.05
C LEU A 18 22.20 -17.71 -33.57
N ALA A 19 22.78 -18.56 -32.71
CA ALA A 19 22.92 -18.32 -31.29
C ALA A 19 23.84 -17.11 -31.07
N ILE A 20 23.29 -16.02 -30.54
CA ILE A 20 24.06 -14.95 -29.91
C ILE A 20 23.28 -14.56 -28.67
N GLY A 21 23.95 -14.62 -27.51
CA GLY A 21 23.35 -14.54 -26.19
C GLY A 21 22.34 -13.42 -26.04
N VAL A 22 21.14 -13.79 -25.57
CA VAL A 22 20.17 -12.83 -25.04
C VAL A 22 20.83 -12.21 -23.80
N PRO A 23 21.18 -10.91 -23.79
CA PRO A 23 21.44 -10.29 -22.50
C PRO A 23 20.10 -10.31 -21.78
N ALA A 24 20.04 -11.01 -20.64
CA ALA A 24 18.97 -10.82 -19.69
C ALA A 24 18.92 -9.30 -19.42
N ALA A 25 17.91 -8.63 -19.98
CA ALA A 25 17.63 -7.25 -19.63
C ALA A 25 17.17 -7.27 -18.17
N SER A 26 18.12 -7.20 -17.25
CA SER A 26 17.85 -6.81 -15.88
C SER A 26 17.19 -5.44 -15.99
N ALA A 27 15.87 -5.40 -15.80
CA ALA A 27 15.15 -4.17 -15.51
C ALA A 27 15.70 -3.67 -14.17
N GLN A 28 16.81 -2.94 -14.24
CA GLN A 28 17.36 -2.16 -13.15
C GLN A 28 16.26 -1.16 -12.80
N THR A 29 15.44 -1.52 -11.82
CA THR A 29 14.43 -0.63 -11.28
C THR A 29 15.19 0.36 -10.42
N THR A 30 15.78 1.37 -11.06
CA THR A 30 16.31 2.52 -10.34
C THR A 30 15.14 3.10 -9.58
N ALA A 31 15.21 3.05 -8.25
CA ALA A 31 14.21 3.68 -7.41
C ALA A 31 14.11 5.15 -7.87
N PRO A 32 12.90 5.67 -8.13
CA PRO A 32 12.74 7.08 -8.46
C PRO A 32 13.40 7.91 -7.37
N PRO A 33 14.15 8.98 -7.70
CA PRO A 33 14.69 9.86 -6.69
C PRO A 33 13.54 10.33 -5.77
N PRO A 34 13.79 10.46 -4.45
CA PRO A 34 12.77 10.94 -3.55
C PRO A 34 12.25 12.30 -4.05
N PRO A 35 10.93 12.54 -3.99
CA PRO A 35 10.37 13.81 -4.45
C PRO A 35 11.06 14.97 -3.71
N SER A 36 11.63 15.89 -4.49
CA SER A 36 12.22 17.12 -3.96
C SER A 36 11.12 18.14 -3.74
N TYR A 37 10.78 18.38 -2.49
CA TYR A 37 9.88 19.46 -2.09
C TYR A 37 10.73 20.70 -1.80
N GLY A 38 10.35 21.86 -2.35
CA GLY A 38 10.95 23.14 -1.96
C GLY A 38 10.72 23.43 -0.49
N GLN A 39 11.53 24.31 0.10
CA GLN A 39 11.34 24.74 1.48
C GLN A 39 10.02 25.52 1.59
N VAL A 40 9.14 25.10 2.49
CA VAL A 40 7.87 25.77 2.78
C VAL A 40 7.96 26.34 4.20
N THR A 41 7.80 27.65 4.31
CA THR A 41 7.58 28.35 5.59
C THR A 41 6.08 28.50 5.80
N LEU A 42 5.59 28.02 6.95
CA LEU A 42 4.19 28.19 7.36
C LEU A 42 4.01 29.53 8.08
N SER A 43 2.85 30.16 7.90
CA SER A 43 2.44 31.27 8.76
C SER A 43 2.19 30.79 10.20
N PRO A 44 2.10 31.70 11.19
CA PRO A 44 1.70 31.35 12.55
C PRO A 44 0.34 30.61 12.59
N GLU A 45 -0.65 31.08 11.83
CA GLU A 45 -1.98 30.50 11.77
C GLU A 45 -1.96 29.11 11.11
N GLU A 46 -1.20 28.94 10.02
CA GLU A 46 -1.02 27.64 9.37
C GLU A 46 -0.32 26.63 10.29
N SER A 47 0.67 27.09 11.04
CA SER A 47 1.38 26.28 12.04
C SER A 47 0.45 25.86 13.17
N GLN A 48 -0.39 26.77 13.68
CA GLN A 48 -1.42 26.47 14.67
C GLN A 48 -2.42 25.45 14.13
N GLN A 49 -2.92 25.62 12.90
CA GLN A 49 -3.86 24.66 12.29
C GLN A 49 -3.22 23.27 12.10
N LEU A 50 -1.95 23.22 11.67
CA LEU A 50 -1.21 21.97 11.54
C LEU A 50 -1.13 21.24 12.89
N CYS A 51 -0.71 21.96 13.93
CA CYS A 51 -0.47 21.40 15.25
C CYS A 51 -1.76 21.05 16.02
N ALA A 52 -2.79 21.91 15.97
CA ALA A 52 -4.02 21.73 16.72
C ALA A 52 -4.99 20.75 16.06
N ASP A 53 -5.05 20.72 14.72
CA ASP A 53 -6.06 19.93 14.01
C ASP A 53 -5.48 18.79 13.19
N ARG A 54 -4.53 19.10 12.29
CA ARG A 54 -4.14 18.16 11.23
C ARG A 54 -3.32 17.01 11.80
N LEU A 55 -2.32 17.32 12.61
CA LEU A 55 -1.39 16.34 13.13
C LEU A 55 -2.05 15.34 14.09
N PRO A 56 -2.89 15.78 15.07
CA PRO A 56 -3.63 14.84 15.91
C PRO A 56 -4.56 13.90 15.12
N ARG A 57 -5.24 14.41 14.08
CA ARG A 57 -6.11 13.59 13.21
C ARG A 57 -5.31 12.56 12.41
N LEU A 58 -4.10 12.91 11.96
CA LEU A 58 -3.24 11.97 11.25
C LEU A 58 -2.76 10.85 12.17
N ILE A 59 -2.33 11.18 13.39
CA ILE A 59 -1.94 10.21 14.42
C ILE A 59 -3.12 9.28 14.73
N ASP A 60 -4.29 9.83 15.11
CA ASP A 60 -5.49 9.04 15.40
C ASP A 60 -5.89 8.11 14.25
N ARG A 61 -5.78 8.58 13.00
CA ARG A 61 -6.06 7.76 11.82
C ARG A 61 -5.11 6.56 11.70
N LYS A 62 -3.83 6.72 12.03
CA LYS A 62 -2.86 5.61 12.04
C LYS A 62 -3.21 4.61 13.13
N ASN A 63 -3.52 5.10 14.33
CA ASN A 63 -3.82 4.27 15.48
C ASN A 63 -5.09 3.44 15.25
N LYS A 64 -6.14 4.06 14.71
CA LYS A 64 -7.37 3.37 14.30
C LYS A 64 -7.14 2.34 13.21
N LEU A 65 -6.23 2.60 12.28
CA LEU A 65 -5.91 1.63 11.22
C LEU A 65 -5.11 0.44 11.77
N ILE A 66 -4.11 0.68 12.61
CA ILE A 66 -3.35 -0.36 13.31
C ILE A 66 -4.30 -1.22 14.15
N ALA A 67 -5.13 -0.60 14.98
CA ALA A 67 -6.13 -1.27 15.80
C ALA A 67 -7.09 -2.13 14.97
N ARG A 68 -7.59 -1.61 13.84
CA ARG A 68 -8.45 -2.38 12.94
C ARG A 68 -7.73 -3.58 12.33
N ILE A 69 -6.49 -3.42 11.88
CA ILE A 69 -5.71 -4.53 11.29
C ILE A 69 -5.51 -5.65 12.31
N ASN A 70 -5.22 -5.29 13.55
CA ASN A 70 -4.99 -6.21 14.67
C ASN A 70 -6.27 -6.67 15.39
N GLY A 71 -7.44 -6.21 14.95
CA GLY A 71 -8.72 -6.60 15.55
C GLY A 71 -9.04 -8.08 15.38
N ASP A 72 -10.03 -8.54 16.13
CA ASP A 72 -10.49 -9.93 16.13
C ASP A 72 -11.23 -10.33 14.85
N ALA A 73 -11.75 -11.56 14.80
CA ALA A 73 -12.50 -12.07 13.66
C ALA A 73 -13.86 -11.40 13.42
N ASN A 74 -14.34 -10.57 14.37
CA ASN A 74 -15.58 -9.79 14.24
C ASN A 74 -15.31 -8.37 13.72
N THR A 75 -14.08 -7.89 13.85
CA THR A 75 -13.64 -6.59 13.37
C THR A 75 -13.49 -6.60 11.86
N LYS A 76 -14.47 -6.07 11.13
CA LYS A 76 -14.45 -6.05 9.66
C LYS A 76 -13.18 -5.42 9.10
N GLY A 77 -12.45 -6.19 8.30
CA GLY A 77 -11.21 -5.76 7.65
C GLY A 77 -9.94 -5.93 8.48
N SER A 78 -10.05 -6.52 9.68
CA SER A 78 -8.90 -7.07 10.40
C SER A 78 -8.30 -8.26 9.66
N VAL A 79 -7.07 -8.62 10.03
CA VAL A 79 -6.41 -9.83 9.53
C VAL A 79 -7.24 -11.05 9.90
N ALA A 80 -7.66 -11.17 11.16
CA ALA A 80 -8.45 -12.30 11.64
C ALA A 80 -9.79 -12.43 10.89
N TRP A 81 -10.49 -11.32 10.63
CA TRP A 81 -11.75 -11.33 9.87
C TRP A 81 -11.54 -11.81 8.42
N LEU A 82 -10.45 -11.38 7.78
CA LEU A 82 -10.12 -11.81 6.42
C LEU A 82 -9.76 -13.30 6.35
N ARG A 83 -9.01 -13.82 7.34
CA ARG A 83 -8.69 -15.25 7.44
C ARG A 83 -9.95 -16.08 7.66
N ALA A 84 -10.79 -15.71 8.64
CA ALA A 84 -12.06 -16.39 8.88
C ALA A 84 -12.98 -16.41 7.66
N ARG A 85 -12.99 -15.31 6.88
CA ARG A 85 -13.73 -15.27 5.61
C ARG A 85 -13.10 -16.17 4.55
N ALA A 86 -11.78 -16.24 4.46
CA ALA A 86 -11.07 -17.14 3.55
C ALA A 86 -11.42 -18.61 3.84
N ASP A 87 -11.44 -18.99 5.12
CA ASP A 87 -11.75 -20.36 5.54
C ASP A 87 -13.19 -20.74 5.19
N LYS A 88 -14.15 -19.84 5.41
CA LYS A 88 -15.54 -20.02 4.95
C LYS A 88 -15.64 -20.21 3.45
N GLN A 89 -14.87 -19.46 2.66
CA GLN A 89 -14.85 -19.61 1.20
C GLN A 89 -14.22 -20.93 0.77
N ARG A 90 -13.18 -21.38 1.46
CA ARG A 90 -12.54 -22.68 1.21
C ARG A 90 -13.49 -23.84 1.51
N ALA A 91 -14.21 -23.77 2.63
CA ALA A 91 -15.23 -24.76 3.01
C ALA A 91 -16.38 -24.84 1.99
N ALA A 92 -16.69 -23.73 1.32
CA ALA A 92 -17.69 -23.67 0.26
C ALA A 92 -17.13 -24.02 -1.15
N GLY A 93 -15.88 -24.46 -1.26
CA GLY A 93 -15.25 -24.84 -2.54
C GLY A 93 -14.74 -23.67 -3.39
N HIS A 94 -14.78 -22.43 -2.88
CA HIS A 94 -14.33 -21.23 -3.60
C HIS A 94 -12.85 -20.92 -3.36
N ALA A 95 -11.96 -21.82 -3.77
CA ALA A 95 -10.51 -21.74 -3.50
C ALA A 95 -9.88 -20.40 -3.94
N LYS A 96 -10.16 -19.94 -5.18
CA LYS A 96 -9.61 -18.67 -5.70
C LYS A 96 -9.99 -17.46 -4.85
N ILE A 97 -11.20 -17.42 -4.30
CA ILE A 97 -11.66 -16.33 -3.42
C ILE A 97 -10.95 -16.42 -2.07
N ALA A 98 -10.81 -17.63 -1.52
CA ALA A 98 -10.07 -17.86 -0.29
C ALA A 98 -8.61 -17.38 -0.40
N ASP A 99 -7.95 -17.65 -1.52
CA ASP A 99 -6.56 -17.24 -1.75
C ASP A 99 -6.43 -15.71 -1.87
N GLN A 100 -7.35 -15.06 -2.57
CA GLN A 100 -7.38 -13.59 -2.64
C GLN A 100 -7.58 -12.93 -1.27
N LEU A 101 -8.43 -13.51 -0.43
CA LEU A 101 -8.67 -13.03 0.94
C LEU A 101 -7.44 -13.27 1.82
N THR A 102 -6.80 -14.43 1.69
CA THR A 102 -5.54 -14.80 2.35
C THR A 102 -4.46 -13.77 2.00
N GLN A 103 -4.16 -13.57 0.72
CA GLN A 103 -3.18 -12.58 0.28
C GLN A 103 -3.51 -11.14 0.73
N ARG A 104 -4.79 -10.78 0.81
CA ARG A 104 -5.21 -9.48 1.34
C ARG A 104 -4.91 -9.36 2.84
N ALA A 105 -5.09 -10.44 3.59
CA ALA A 105 -4.74 -10.48 5.01
C ALA A 105 -3.22 -10.33 5.19
N ASP A 106 -2.42 -11.06 4.41
CA ASP A 106 -0.95 -10.98 4.41
C ASP A 106 -0.45 -9.56 4.14
N ARG A 107 -0.94 -8.92 3.06
CA ARG A 107 -0.58 -7.53 2.72
C ARG A 107 -0.96 -6.52 3.80
N ARG A 108 -1.99 -6.80 4.61
CA ARG A 108 -2.37 -5.93 5.73
C ARG A 108 -1.47 -6.14 6.93
N ALA A 109 -1.20 -7.39 7.28
CA ALA A 109 -0.30 -7.74 8.37
C ALA A 109 1.10 -7.14 8.13
N GLY A 110 1.63 -7.28 6.92
CA GLY A 110 2.95 -6.74 6.55
C GLY A 110 3.07 -5.21 6.52
N ARG A 111 1.98 -4.46 6.73
CA ARG A 111 2.00 -2.97 6.79
C ARG A 111 1.96 -2.41 8.20
N VAL A 112 1.82 -3.25 9.23
CA VAL A 112 1.66 -2.77 10.61
C VAL A 112 2.89 -1.98 11.06
N ASP A 113 4.09 -2.47 10.77
CA ASP A 113 5.32 -1.81 11.20
C ASP A 113 5.58 -0.51 10.45
N ASP A 114 5.27 -0.44 9.14
CA ASP A 114 5.28 0.82 8.38
C ASP A 114 4.32 1.86 9.00
N LEU A 115 3.13 1.42 9.43
CA LEU A 115 2.14 2.31 10.04
C LEU A 115 2.61 2.83 11.40
N LYS A 116 3.24 1.98 12.22
CA LYS A 116 3.85 2.39 13.50
C LYS A 116 4.99 3.37 13.27
N SER A 117 5.88 3.09 12.32
CA SER A 117 6.96 4.01 11.96
C SER A 117 6.45 5.39 11.53
N ILE A 118 5.34 5.44 10.79
CA ILE A 118 4.69 6.71 10.44
C ILE A 118 4.08 7.39 11.66
N GLU A 119 3.38 6.65 12.53
CA GLU A 119 2.85 7.18 13.80
C GLU A 119 3.97 7.82 14.64
N ASP A 120 5.08 7.11 14.84
CA ASP A 120 6.23 7.58 15.61
C ASP A 120 6.82 8.88 15.04
N ARG A 121 6.95 8.95 13.71
CA ARG A 121 7.42 10.17 13.04
C ARG A 121 6.48 11.36 13.23
N LEU A 122 5.17 11.12 13.17
CA LEU A 122 4.17 12.17 13.39
C LEU A 122 4.18 12.65 14.85
N THR A 123 4.27 11.71 15.80
CA THR A 123 4.35 12.02 17.24
C THR A 123 5.63 12.79 17.55
N LYS A 124 6.79 12.32 17.06
CA LYS A 124 8.06 13.03 17.24
C LYS A 124 8.03 14.44 16.67
N PHE A 125 7.43 14.63 15.49
CA PHE A 125 7.26 15.96 14.91
C PHE A 125 6.39 16.85 15.81
N LYS A 126 5.26 16.33 16.29
CA LYS A 126 4.36 17.03 17.23
C LYS A 126 5.13 17.49 18.46
N ASP A 127 5.87 16.58 19.10
CA ASP A 127 6.56 16.82 20.36
C ASP A 127 7.78 17.76 20.18
N SER A 128 8.32 17.88 18.97
CA SER A 128 9.45 18.77 18.68
C SER A 128 9.03 20.17 18.24
N HIS A 129 7.85 20.32 17.61
CA HIS A 129 7.48 21.55 16.90
C HIS A 129 6.14 22.15 17.30
N CYS A 130 5.27 21.41 17.99
CA CYS A 130 3.93 21.84 18.37
C CYS A 130 3.76 22.10 19.88
N VAL A 131 4.85 22.06 20.66
CA VAL A 131 4.81 22.39 22.08
C VAL A 131 4.67 23.91 22.21
N ALA A 132 3.67 24.37 22.96
CA ALA A 132 3.55 25.78 23.33
C ALA A 132 4.84 26.18 24.06
N LYS A 133 5.61 27.09 23.45
CA LYS A 133 6.65 27.83 24.16
C LYS A 133 6.02 29.05 24.81
#